data_AF-A0A452XTS0-F1
#
_entry.id   AF-A0A452XTS0-F1
#
_cell.length_a   1.000
_cell.length_b   1.000
_cell.length_c   1.000
_cell.angle_alpha   90.00
_cell.angle_beta   90.00
_cell.angle_gamma   90.00
#
_symmetry.space_group_name_H-M   'P 1'
#
loop_
_entity.id
_entity.type
_entity.pdbx_description
1 polymer ?
#
loop_
_entity_poly.entity_id
_entity_poly.type
_entity_poly.pdbx_seq_one_letter_code
_entity_poly.pdbx_strand_id
1 'polypeptide(L)'
;MQMEVMVKEHGINSFKFFMAYKGSLMDDLLLEGLQKCKSLGALAMVHAENGDAVAEGQQRMIDLGITGPEGHALSRPPVLEGEATSRAIRLAKFVNTPLYVVHVMSTDAMEEIAKAKREGQRVIGEPVVSGLVLDDSWLWDPDFATASKYVMSPPIREA
;
A
#
# COMPACT_ATOMS: atom_id res chain seq x y z
N MET A 1 17.72 6.94 -16.35
CA MET A 1 18.48 6.07 -17.27
C MET A 1 18.19 4.59 -17.02
N GLN A 2 18.20 4.11 -15.77
CA GLN A 2 17.96 2.69 -15.45
C GLN A 2 16.55 2.17 -15.83
N MET A 3 15.47 2.88 -15.48
CA MET A 3 14.11 2.46 -15.85
C MET A 3 13.92 2.34 -17.37
N GLU A 4 14.58 3.19 -18.15
CA GLU A 4 14.44 3.19 -19.61
C GLU A 4 15.10 1.97 -20.26
N VAL A 5 16.28 1.58 -19.77
CA VAL A 5 16.95 0.33 -20.15
C VAL A 5 16.07 -0.87 -19.76
N MET A 6 15.52 -0.88 -18.54
CA MET A 6 14.59 -1.93 -18.09
C MET A 6 13.39 -2.11 -19.02
N VAL A 7 12.78 -1.01 -19.50
CA VAL A 7 11.66 -1.09 -20.45
C VAL A 7 12.13 -1.52 -21.84
N LYS A 8 13.13 -0.84 -22.41
CA LYS A 8 13.50 -0.99 -23.82
C LYS A 8 14.28 -2.27 -24.12
N GLU A 9 15.09 -2.73 -23.16
CA GLU A 9 16.05 -3.83 -23.38
C GLU A 9 15.66 -5.10 -22.61
N HIS A 10 14.89 -4.99 -21.52
CA HIS A 10 14.55 -6.13 -20.66
C HIS A 10 13.06 -6.47 -20.61
N GLY A 11 12.20 -5.73 -21.33
CA GLY A 11 10.76 -6.01 -21.40
C GLY A 11 10.00 -5.79 -20.10
N ILE A 12 10.57 -5.06 -19.14
CA ILE A 12 9.91 -4.71 -17.88
C ILE A 12 8.94 -3.55 -18.15
N ASN A 13 7.65 -3.72 -17.86
CA ASN A 13 6.64 -2.68 -18.13
C ASN A 13 5.87 -2.23 -16.89
N SER A 14 6.33 -2.59 -15.69
CA SER A 14 5.74 -2.15 -14.43
C SER A 14 6.81 -1.86 -13.38
N PHE A 15 6.55 -0.86 -12.54
CA PHE A 15 7.46 -0.41 -11.48
C PHE A 15 6.69 -0.25 -10.18
N LYS A 16 7.26 -0.75 -9.08
CA LYS A 16 6.65 -0.73 -7.76
C LYS A 16 7.26 0.39 -6.92
N PHE A 17 6.39 1.22 -6.36
CA PHE A 17 6.74 2.28 -5.41
C PHE A 17 6.13 1.98 -4.05
N PHE A 18 6.77 2.47 -2.99
CA PHE A 18 6.33 2.29 -1.61
C PHE A 18 6.06 3.64 -0.96
N MET A 19 4.87 3.81 -0.40
CA MET A 19 4.48 5.00 0.36
C MET A 19 4.69 4.82 1.87
N ALA A 20 5.10 3.61 2.27
CA ALA A 20 5.39 3.19 3.63
C ALA A 20 6.84 2.71 3.76
N TYR A 21 7.18 2.14 4.91
CA TYR A 21 8.56 1.75 5.25
C TYR A 21 9.50 2.96 5.33
N LYS A 22 9.11 3.95 6.14
CA LYS A 22 9.91 5.15 6.40
C LYS A 22 11.33 4.78 6.82
N GLY A 23 12.31 5.42 6.18
CA GLY A 23 13.74 5.16 6.44
C GLY A 23 14.31 3.94 5.71
N SER A 24 13.54 3.24 4.86
CA SER A 24 14.05 2.16 4.03
C SER A 24 13.54 2.22 2.58
N LEU A 25 12.31 1.79 2.32
CA LEU A 25 11.77 1.65 0.96
C LEU A 25 10.88 2.83 0.53
N MET A 26 10.50 3.72 1.46
CA MET A 26 9.61 4.84 1.17
C MET A 26 10.16 5.75 0.07
N ASP A 27 9.37 5.95 -0.98
CA ASP A 27 9.72 6.80 -2.12
C ASP A 27 9.22 8.23 -1.91
N ASP A 28 10.13 9.15 -1.55
CA ASP A 28 9.84 10.58 -1.54
C ASP A 28 9.61 11.15 -2.96
N LEU A 29 9.92 10.35 -3.98
CA LEU A 29 9.91 10.70 -5.40
C LEU A 29 8.76 10.05 -6.18
N LEU A 30 7.64 9.71 -5.51
CA LEU A 30 6.49 9.07 -6.16
C LEU A 30 6.02 9.87 -7.39
N LEU A 31 6.00 11.21 -7.30
CA LEU A 31 5.56 12.06 -8.42
C LEU A 31 6.49 11.93 -9.63
N GLU A 32 7.81 12.00 -9.44
CA GLU A 32 8.79 11.79 -10.51
C GLU A 32 8.71 10.38 -11.07
N GLY A 33 8.51 9.37 -10.21
CA GLY A 33 8.29 7.98 -10.60
C GLY A 33 7.09 7.82 -11.53
N LEU A 34 5.94 8.41 -11.17
CA LEU A 34 4.73 8.42 -11.99
C LEU A 34 4.96 9.11 -13.34
N GLN A 35 5.66 10.25 -13.36
CA GLN A 35 6.01 10.96 -14.60
C GLN A 35 6.92 10.11 -15.49
N LYS A 36 7.91 9.41 -14.90
CA LYS A 36 8.80 8.55 -15.67
C LYS A 36 8.06 7.34 -16.23
N CYS A 37 7.22 6.67 -15.44
CA CYS A 37 6.36 5.58 -15.91
C CYS A 37 5.50 6.02 -17.10
N LYS A 38 4.86 7.19 -17.02
CA LYS A 38 4.10 7.76 -18.13
C LYS A 38 4.96 7.94 -19.40
N SER A 39 6.15 8.53 -19.27
CA SER A 39 7.04 8.76 -20.41
C SER A 39 7.50 7.48 -21.10
N LEU A 40 7.56 6.37 -20.35
CA LEU A 40 8.02 5.07 -20.82
C LEU A 40 6.87 4.15 -21.28
N GLY A 41 5.62 4.54 -21.06
CA GLY A 41 4.47 3.64 -21.26
C GLY A 41 4.42 2.48 -20.27
N ALA A 42 5.02 2.63 -19.08
CA ALA A 42 5.04 1.62 -18.03
C ALA A 42 3.94 1.87 -16.99
N LEU A 43 3.50 0.80 -16.32
CA LEU A 43 2.51 0.83 -15.24
C LEU A 43 3.17 1.14 -13.91
N ALA A 44 2.66 2.14 -13.19
CA ALA A 44 3.05 2.38 -11.80
C ALA A 44 2.19 1.53 -10.85
N MET A 45 2.85 0.79 -9.98
CA MET A 45 2.25 0.04 -8.89
C MET A 45 2.62 0.69 -7.55
N VAL A 46 1.69 0.76 -6.59
CA VAL A 46 1.93 1.40 -5.29
C VAL A 46 1.54 0.48 -4.13
N HIS A 47 2.45 0.34 -3.16
CA HIS A 47 2.10 -0.08 -1.80
C HIS A 47 1.68 1.19 -1.05
N ALA A 48 0.39 1.30 -0.75
CA ALA A 48 -0.23 2.54 -0.31
C ALA A 48 -0.63 2.49 1.18
N GLU A 49 0.33 2.74 2.07
CA GLU A 49 0.07 3.11 3.48
C GLU A 49 0.79 4.42 3.77
N ASN A 50 0.28 5.26 4.68
CA ASN A 50 0.98 6.49 5.07
C ASN A 50 2.19 6.16 5.96
N GLY A 51 3.39 6.14 5.37
CA GLY A 51 4.62 5.72 6.05
C GLY A 51 4.98 6.53 7.31
N ASP A 52 4.71 7.83 7.31
CA ASP A 52 4.96 8.68 8.47
C ASP A 52 4.04 8.33 9.64
N ALA A 53 2.74 8.20 9.36
CA ALA A 53 1.75 7.84 10.36
C ALA A 53 1.90 6.40 10.85
N VAL A 54 2.30 5.47 9.96
CA VAL A 54 2.63 4.08 10.35
C VAL A 54 3.81 4.07 11.31
N ALA A 55 4.88 4.81 11.02
CA ALA A 55 6.05 4.88 11.91
C ALA A 55 5.70 5.46 13.28
N GLU A 56 4.85 6.49 13.30
CA GLU A 56 4.33 7.08 14.55
C GLU A 56 3.48 6.08 15.35
N GLY A 57 2.55 5.40 14.67
CA GLY A 57 1.70 4.37 15.29
C GLY A 57 2.50 3.17 15.81
N GLN A 58 3.57 2.76 15.12
CA GLN A 58 4.48 1.71 15.60
C GLN A 58 5.16 2.12 16.89
N GLN A 59 5.74 3.33 16.94
CA GLN A 59 6.37 3.84 18.15
C GLN A 59 5.37 3.91 19.31
N ARG A 60 4.15 4.39 19.03
CA ARG A 60 3.07 4.47 20.02
C ARG A 60 2.71 3.10 20.60
N MET A 61 2.64 2.04 19.79
CA MET A 61 2.35 0.69 20.30
C MET A 61 3.46 0.17 21.22
N ILE A 62 4.72 0.40 20.84
CA ILE A 62 5.88 0.04 21.68
C ILE A 62 5.87 0.82 23.00
N ASP A 63 5.59 2.12 22.97
CA ASP A 63 5.53 2.96 24.17
C ASP A 63 4.41 2.54 25.14
N LEU A 64 3.32 1.97 24.61
CA LEU A 64 2.24 1.37 25.40
C LEU A 64 2.54 -0.05 25.89
N GLY A 65 3.70 -0.61 25.57
CA GLY A 65 4.09 -1.98 25.91
C GLY A 65 3.41 -3.06 25.06
N ILE A 66 2.79 -2.69 23.95
CA ILE A 66 2.14 -3.60 23.00
C ILE A 66 3.19 -4.06 21.99
N THR A 67 3.82 -5.20 22.27
CA THR A 67 4.91 -5.77 21.46
C THR A 67 4.53 -7.06 20.73
N GLY A 68 3.30 -7.53 20.86
CA GLY A 68 2.80 -8.71 20.16
C GLY A 68 2.34 -8.42 18.73
N PRO A 69 1.95 -9.45 17.96
CA PRO A 69 1.44 -9.33 16.59
C PRO A 69 0.24 -8.39 16.44
N GLU A 70 -0.62 -8.30 17.45
CA GLU A 70 -1.76 -7.37 17.50
C GLU A 70 -1.31 -5.90 17.39
N GLY A 71 -0.15 -5.57 17.96
CA GLY A 71 0.46 -4.24 17.85
C GLY A 71 0.76 -3.86 16.40
N HIS A 72 1.03 -4.84 15.53
CA HIS A 72 1.24 -4.58 14.10
C HIS A 72 -0.04 -4.06 13.44
N ALA A 73 -1.20 -4.67 13.67
CA ALA A 73 -2.47 -4.18 13.11
C ALA A 73 -2.91 -2.85 13.71
N LEU A 74 -2.71 -2.66 15.02
CA LEU A 74 -3.05 -1.44 15.75
C LEU A 74 -2.17 -0.24 15.33
N SER A 75 -0.91 -0.48 14.95
CA SER A 75 0.02 0.58 14.54
C SER A 75 -0.35 1.30 13.25
N ARG A 76 -1.28 0.73 12.46
CA ARG A 76 -1.56 1.17 11.09
C ARG A 76 -3.02 0.99 10.73
N PRO A 77 -3.97 1.71 11.34
CA PRO A 77 -5.40 1.52 11.06
C PRO A 77 -5.76 1.73 9.57
N PRO A 78 -6.88 1.17 9.08
CA PRO A 78 -7.33 1.25 7.68
C PRO A 78 -7.27 2.65 7.05
N VAL A 79 -7.57 3.69 7.82
CA VAL A 79 -7.51 5.09 7.40
C VAL A 79 -6.14 5.49 6.80
N LEU A 80 -5.04 4.86 7.24
CA LEU A 80 -3.70 5.14 6.69
C LEU A 80 -3.49 4.52 5.31
N GLU A 81 -4.15 3.40 5.02
CA GLU A 81 -4.20 2.80 3.68
C GLU A 81 -5.09 3.63 2.75
N GLY A 82 -6.26 4.05 3.25
CA GLY A 82 -7.20 4.91 2.54
C GLY A 82 -6.59 6.27 2.14
N GLU A 83 -5.94 6.96 3.08
CA GLU A 83 -5.25 8.23 2.81
C GLU A 83 -4.21 8.09 1.70
N ALA A 84 -3.30 7.12 1.85
CA ALA A 84 -2.23 6.91 0.90
C ALA A 84 -2.77 6.49 -0.49
N THR A 85 -3.81 5.66 -0.52
CA THR A 85 -4.51 5.28 -1.74
C THR A 85 -5.11 6.51 -2.43
N SER A 86 -5.84 7.36 -1.70
CA SER A 86 -6.40 8.61 -2.24
C SER A 86 -5.29 9.53 -2.79
N ARG A 87 -4.20 9.67 -2.04
CA ARG A 87 -3.05 10.50 -2.44
C ARG A 87 -2.38 9.99 -3.72
N ALA A 88 -2.09 8.69 -3.81
CA ALA A 88 -1.52 8.09 -5.02
C ALA A 88 -2.43 8.27 -6.24
N ILE A 89 -3.74 8.04 -6.07
CA ILE A 89 -4.76 8.25 -7.09
C ILE A 89 -4.74 9.71 -7.58
N ARG A 90 -4.74 10.69 -6.67
CA ARG A 90 -4.71 12.12 -7.04
C ARG A 90 -3.44 12.50 -7.80
N LEU A 91 -2.28 11.99 -7.40
CA LEU A 91 -1.01 12.21 -8.09
C LEU A 91 -1.03 11.57 -9.49
N ALA A 92 -1.53 10.34 -9.63
CA ALA A 92 -1.66 9.68 -10.91
C ALA A 92 -2.65 10.41 -11.85
N LYS A 93 -3.72 10.98 -11.30
CA LYS A 93 -4.69 11.83 -12.03
C LYS A 93 -4.00 13.09 -12.56
N PHE A 94 -3.22 13.76 -11.72
CA PHE A 94 -2.44 14.95 -12.11
C PHE A 94 -1.45 14.66 -13.23
N VAL A 95 -0.69 13.55 -13.12
CA VAL A 95 0.26 13.12 -14.15
C VAL A 95 -0.46 12.59 -15.41
N ASN A 96 -1.73 12.21 -15.31
CA ASN A 96 -2.51 11.50 -16.34
C ASN A 96 -1.81 10.20 -16.76
N THR A 97 -1.59 9.31 -15.80
CA THR A 97 -1.00 7.97 -15.97
C THR A 97 -1.89 6.90 -15.29
N PRO A 98 -1.96 5.66 -15.78
CA PRO A 98 -2.63 4.59 -15.05
C PRO A 98 -1.92 4.26 -13.74
N LEU A 99 -2.69 3.81 -12.75
CA LEU A 99 -2.20 3.42 -11.43
C LEU A 99 -2.72 2.03 -11.05
N TYR A 100 -1.86 1.23 -10.42
CA TYR A 100 -2.21 -0.07 -9.84
C TYR A 100 -1.93 -0.05 -8.34
N VAL A 101 -2.98 -0.14 -7.52
CA VAL A 101 -2.87 -0.26 -6.07
C VAL A 101 -2.82 -1.75 -5.74
N VAL A 102 -1.66 -2.23 -5.30
CA VAL A 102 -1.46 -3.64 -4.93
C VAL A 102 -2.07 -3.93 -3.57
N HIS A 103 -2.31 -5.21 -3.28
CA HIS A 103 -2.72 -5.74 -1.97
C HIS A 103 -3.65 -4.79 -1.18
N VAL A 104 -4.82 -4.49 -1.76
CA VAL A 104 -5.87 -3.70 -1.13
C VAL A 104 -6.50 -4.53 -0.01
N MET A 105 -6.37 -4.06 1.23
CA MET A 105 -6.76 -4.82 2.42
C MET A 105 -7.90 -4.17 3.22
N SER A 106 -8.33 -2.96 2.86
CA SER A 106 -9.39 -2.24 3.58
C SER A 106 -10.48 -1.65 2.69
N THR A 107 -11.67 -1.51 3.28
CA THR A 107 -12.80 -0.80 2.70
C THR A 107 -12.44 0.65 2.38
N ASP A 108 -11.73 1.35 3.27
CA ASP A 108 -11.27 2.74 3.05
C ASP A 108 -10.49 2.89 1.73
N ALA A 109 -9.52 2.01 1.48
CA ALA A 109 -8.76 2.01 0.23
C ALA A 109 -9.63 1.62 -0.99
N MET A 110 -10.49 0.62 -0.82
CA MET A 110 -11.39 0.15 -1.87
C MET A 110 -12.41 1.22 -2.29
N GLU A 111 -12.91 2.02 -1.35
CA GLU A 111 -13.83 3.14 -1.61
C GLU A 111 -13.17 4.24 -2.45
N GLU A 112 -11.92 4.60 -2.13
CA GLU A 112 -11.15 5.57 -2.91
C GLU A 112 -10.91 5.07 -4.35
N ILE A 113 -10.58 3.79 -4.52
CA ILE A 113 -10.41 3.15 -5.83
C ILE A 113 -11.75 3.13 -6.60
N ALA A 114 -12.84 2.75 -5.94
CA ALA A 114 -14.18 2.69 -6.55
C ALA A 114 -14.67 4.08 -6.98
N LYS A 115 -14.42 5.11 -6.16
CA LYS A 115 -14.71 6.50 -6.49
C LYS A 115 -13.94 6.96 -7.73
N ALA A 116 -12.62 6.77 -7.74
CA ALA A 116 -11.78 7.17 -8.87
C ALA A 116 -12.15 6.44 -10.17
N LYS A 117 -12.47 5.13 -10.10
CA LYS A 117 -13.00 4.39 -11.26
C LYS A 117 -14.30 4.98 -11.78
N ARG A 118 -15.26 5.32 -10.91
CA ARG A 118 -16.53 5.97 -11.29
C ARG A 118 -16.33 7.34 -11.94
N GLU A 119 -15.29 8.07 -11.55
CA GLU A 119 -14.89 9.34 -12.18
C GLU A 119 -14.13 9.16 -13.51
N GLY A 120 -13.98 7.93 -14.01
CA GLY A 120 -13.30 7.63 -15.28
C GLY A 120 -11.78 7.58 -15.18
N GLN A 121 -11.21 7.60 -13.98
CA GLN A 121 -9.76 7.46 -13.81
C GLN A 121 -9.31 6.02 -14.04
N ARG A 122 -8.15 5.85 -14.72
CA ARG A 122 -7.50 4.56 -14.94
C ARG A 122 -6.77 4.10 -13.67
N VAL A 123 -7.52 3.52 -12.73
CA VAL A 123 -6.96 2.90 -11.53
C VAL A 123 -7.42 1.45 -11.42
N ILE A 124 -6.52 0.56 -11.00
CA ILE A 124 -6.80 -0.83 -10.67
C ILE A 124 -6.48 -1.03 -9.19
N GLY A 125 -7.33 -1.79 -8.50
CA GLY A 125 -7.08 -2.27 -7.13
C GLY A 125 -6.98 -3.79 -7.16
N GLU A 126 -5.95 -4.33 -6.53
CA GLU A 126 -5.69 -5.76 -6.40
C GLU A 126 -5.96 -6.21 -4.97
N PRO A 127 -7.12 -6.82 -4.66
CA PRO A 127 -7.25 -7.55 -3.42
C PRO A 127 -6.38 -8.81 -3.46
N VAL A 128 -5.98 -9.30 -2.30
CA VAL A 128 -5.26 -10.57 -2.16
C VAL A 128 -6.11 -11.58 -1.40
N VAL A 129 -5.86 -12.87 -1.61
CA VAL A 129 -6.66 -13.96 -1.04
C VAL A 129 -6.79 -13.83 0.48
N SER A 130 -5.71 -13.45 1.19
CA SER A 130 -5.76 -13.24 2.65
C SER A 130 -6.79 -12.20 3.06
N GLY A 131 -6.91 -11.07 2.35
CA GLY A 131 -7.93 -10.04 2.62
C GLY A 131 -9.34 -10.40 2.17
N LEU A 132 -9.51 -11.51 1.42
CA LEU A 132 -10.83 -11.98 0.96
C LEU A 132 -11.40 -13.12 1.81
N VAL A 133 -10.54 -13.90 2.49
CA VAL A 133 -10.96 -15.14 3.16
C VAL A 133 -10.54 -15.23 4.63
N LEU A 134 -9.72 -14.29 5.11
CA LEU A 134 -9.29 -14.23 6.50
C LEU A 134 -9.73 -12.90 7.12
N ASP A 135 -9.73 -12.86 8.45
CA ASP A 135 -9.93 -11.66 9.26
C ASP A 135 -8.74 -11.48 10.24
N ASP A 136 -8.75 -10.39 11.02
CA ASP A 136 -7.67 -10.04 11.92
C ASP A 136 -7.71 -10.78 13.27
N SER A 137 -8.70 -11.64 13.52
CA SER A 137 -8.82 -12.38 14.79
C SER A 137 -7.58 -13.24 15.09
N TRP A 138 -6.92 -13.75 14.05
CA TRP A 138 -5.69 -14.53 14.18
C TRP A 138 -4.51 -13.75 14.78
N LEU A 139 -4.49 -12.41 14.65
CA LEU A 139 -3.45 -11.58 15.25
C LEU A 139 -3.59 -11.48 16.78
N TRP A 140 -4.74 -11.89 17.32
CA TRP A 140 -5.06 -11.88 18.74
C TRP A 140 -4.94 -13.26 19.39
N ASP A 141 -4.41 -14.27 18.68
CA ASP A 141 -4.19 -15.60 19.24
C ASP A 141 -3.20 -15.52 20.43
N PRO A 142 -3.50 -16.15 21.58
CA PRO A 142 -2.62 -16.11 22.75
C PRO A 142 -1.26 -16.80 22.51
N ASP A 143 -1.15 -17.69 21.53
CA ASP A 143 0.12 -18.25 21.08
C ASP A 143 0.79 -17.33 20.05
N PHE A 144 1.91 -16.72 20.46
CA PHE A 144 2.71 -15.85 19.60
C PHE A 144 3.12 -16.52 18.28
N ALA A 145 3.47 -17.81 18.31
CA ALA A 145 3.90 -18.54 17.12
C ALA A 145 2.76 -18.70 16.11
N THR A 146 1.52 -18.77 16.57
CA THR A 146 0.32 -18.77 15.74
C THR A 146 0.02 -17.38 15.21
N ALA A 147 -0.09 -16.37 16.09
CA ALA A 147 -0.44 -15.00 15.70
C ALA A 147 0.56 -14.38 14.72
N SER A 148 1.87 -14.59 14.94
CA SER A 148 2.94 -14.02 14.10
C SER A 148 2.89 -14.48 12.63
N LYS A 149 2.26 -15.61 12.31
CA LYS A 149 2.12 -16.11 10.92
C LYS A 149 1.20 -15.24 10.05
N TYR A 150 0.36 -14.43 10.68
CA TYR A 150 -0.64 -13.59 10.00
C TYR A 150 -0.21 -12.13 9.85
N VAL A 151 0.99 -11.79 10.35
CA VAL A 151 1.56 -10.45 10.24
C VAL A 151 1.93 -10.15 8.79
N MET A 152 1.24 -9.19 8.17
CA MET A 152 1.53 -8.69 6.82
C MET A 152 1.18 -7.20 6.69
N SER A 153 1.64 -6.54 5.63
CA SER A 153 1.46 -5.09 5.42
C SER A 153 0.87 -4.79 4.03
N PRO A 154 -0.31 -4.17 3.92
CA PRO A 154 -1.21 -3.80 5.01
C PRO A 154 -1.75 -5.03 5.78
N PRO A 155 -2.15 -4.90 7.05
CA PRO A 155 -2.70 -6.00 7.84
C PRO A 155 -4.00 -6.56 7.27
N ILE A 156 -4.26 -7.85 7.53
CA ILE A 156 -5.59 -8.46 7.38
C ILE A 156 -6.57 -7.70 8.28
N ARG A 157 -7.83 -7.57 7.84
CA ARG A 157 -8.89 -6.82 8.52
C ARG A 157 -10.17 -7.64 8.62
N GLU A 158 -11.00 -7.29 9.60
CA GLU A 158 -12.41 -7.67 9.59
C GLU A 158 -13.11 -7.07 8.35
N ALA A 159 -14.04 -7.83 7.76
CA ALA A 159 -14.76 -7.47 6.54
C ALA A 159 -15.90 -6.46 6.77
#